data_AF-A0A0C2HCC1-F1
#
_entry.id   AF-A0A0C2HCC1-F1
#
_cell.length_a   1.000
_cell.length_b   1.000
_cell.length_c   1.000
_cell.angle_alpha   90.00
_cell.angle_beta   90.00
_cell.angle_gamma   90.00
#
_symmetry.space_group_name_H-M   'P 1'
#
loop_
_entity.id
_entity.type
_entity.pdbx_description
1 polymer ?
#
loop_
_entity_poly.entity_id
_entity_poly.type
_entity_poly.pdbx_seq_one_letter_code
_entity_poly.pdbx_strand_id
1 'polypeptide(L)'
;MDQVAVGDYVLVPSAGGVLKYERVEMFYHREPETRAQFVVLITESKKRLAMTPLHLIPFGECEAMKRTLAGSDGVEKSLRGSRFADNAAVGDCVMTVDEKGQVAVEKIVKVGLPTYSQATSYITYLLTSLILQVLQYLFTN
;
A
#
# COMPACT_ATOMS: atom_id res chain seq x y z
N MET A 1 -6.49 2.74 -12.71
CA MET A 1 -6.69 3.75 -11.63
C MET A 1 -6.72 5.20 -12.12
N ASP A 2 -6.73 5.37 -13.43
CA ASP A 2 -7.30 6.46 -14.21
C ASP A 2 -8.69 6.98 -13.75
N GLN A 3 -9.45 6.19 -12.98
CA GLN A 3 -10.84 6.52 -12.60
C GLN A 3 -11.01 7.19 -11.22
N VAL A 4 -10.00 7.19 -10.34
CA VAL A 4 -10.12 7.88 -9.03
C VAL A 4 -10.14 9.39 -9.25
N ALA A 5 -11.09 10.07 -8.61
CA ALA A 5 -11.30 11.51 -8.69
C ALA A 5 -11.17 12.19 -7.33
N VAL A 6 -10.92 13.50 -7.35
CA VAL A 6 -11.04 14.32 -6.14
C VAL A 6 -12.49 14.26 -5.67
N GLY A 7 -12.67 13.97 -4.39
CA GLY A 7 -13.98 13.77 -3.76
C GLY A 7 -14.41 12.32 -3.60
N ASP A 8 -13.72 11.37 -4.23
CA ASP A 8 -13.93 9.94 -3.97
C ASP A 8 -13.49 9.57 -2.56
N TYR A 9 -14.03 8.47 -2.03
CA TYR A 9 -13.64 7.91 -0.75
C TYR A 9 -12.80 6.64 -0.93
N VAL A 10 -11.66 6.58 -0.27
CA VAL A 10 -10.76 5.43 -0.27
C VAL A 10 -10.62 4.84 1.12
N LEU A 11 -10.41 3.53 1.19
CA LEU A 11 -10.23 2.82 2.46
C LEU A 11 -8.79 2.98 2.92
N VAL A 12 -8.57 3.55 4.10
CA VAL A 12 -7.24 3.75 4.70
C VAL A 12 -7.15 3.11 6.07
N PRO A 13 -5.97 2.63 6.48
CA PRO A 13 -5.70 2.28 7.87
C PRO A 13 -5.75 3.53 8.76
N SER A 14 -6.45 3.45 9.89
CA SER A 14 -6.56 4.52 10.89
C SER A 14 -6.10 4.03 12.27
N ALA A 15 -6.02 4.96 13.22
CA ALA A 15 -5.56 4.66 14.55
C ALA A 15 -6.44 3.62 15.26
N GLY A 16 -5.83 2.73 16.02
CA GLY A 16 -6.54 1.62 16.68
C GLY A 16 -6.76 0.39 15.80
N GLY A 17 -6.09 0.30 14.65
CA GLY A 17 -6.20 -0.85 13.74
C GLY A 17 -7.51 -0.93 12.95
N VAL A 18 -8.31 0.14 12.95
CA VAL A 18 -9.58 0.21 12.20
C VAL A 18 -9.33 0.78 10.81
N LEU A 19 -10.09 0.31 9.83
CA LEU A 19 -10.13 0.93 8.50
C LEU A 19 -11.20 2.03 8.46
N LYS A 20 -10.92 3.12 7.77
CA LYS A 20 -11.86 4.22 7.56
C LYS A 20 -11.88 4.64 6.10
N TYR A 21 -13.05 5.09 5.66
CA TYR A 21 -13.15 5.75 4.37
C TYR A 21 -12.76 7.21 4.52
N GLU A 22 -11.77 7.64 3.75
CA GLU A 22 -11.28 9.01 3.72
C GLU A 22 -11.45 9.61 2.33
N ARG A 23 -11.80 10.90 2.30
CA ARG A 23 -12.01 11.63 1.04
C ARG A 23 -10.67 12.00 0.41
N VAL A 24 -10.56 11.82 -0.91
CA VAL A 24 -9.42 12.24 -1.72
C VAL A 24 -9.52 13.74 -1.96
N GLU A 25 -8.55 14.51 -1.48
CA GLU A 25 -8.58 15.99 -1.56
C GLU A 25 -7.88 16.53 -2.79
N MET A 26 -6.73 15.93 -3.15
CA MET A 26 -5.95 16.36 -4.31
C MET A 26 -5.00 15.27 -4.78
N PHE A 27 -4.52 15.41 -6.01
CA PHE A 27 -3.43 14.59 -6.56
C PHE A 27 -2.12 15.37 -6.48
N TYR A 28 -1.06 14.74 -5.95
CA TYR A 28 0.30 15.32 -6.00
C TYR A 28 0.91 15.13 -7.39
N HIS A 29 0.73 13.94 -7.98
CA HIS A 29 1.16 13.63 -9.34
C HIS A 29 0.04 12.89 -10.05
N ARG A 30 -0.40 13.44 -11.18
CA ARG A 30 -1.34 12.81 -12.11
C ARG A 30 -0.92 13.20 -13.52
N GLU A 31 0.18 12.61 -13.97
CA GLU A 31 0.79 12.85 -15.26
C GLU A 31 0.57 11.63 -16.16
N PRO A 32 -0.57 11.55 -16.86
CA PRO A 32 -0.91 10.38 -17.66
C PRO A 32 0.08 10.12 -18.81
N GLU A 33 0.83 11.13 -19.24
CA GLU A 33 1.84 10.97 -20.29
C GLU A 33 3.22 10.56 -19.76
N THR A 34 3.43 10.63 -18.45
CA THR A 34 4.72 10.28 -17.82
C THR A 34 4.74 8.80 -17.47
N ARG A 35 5.65 8.06 -18.11
CA ARG A 35 5.90 6.65 -17.80
C ARG A 35 6.90 6.54 -16.66
N ALA A 36 6.52 5.83 -15.60
CA ALA A 36 7.42 5.49 -14.49
C ALA A 36 7.67 3.97 -14.48
N GLN A 37 8.79 3.57 -13.89
CA GLN A 37 9.07 2.17 -13.58
C GLN A 37 8.29 1.74 -12.33
N PHE A 38 7.76 0.52 -12.34
CA PHE A 38 7.01 -0.06 -11.23
C PHE A 38 7.63 -1.37 -10.77
N VAL A 39 7.73 -1.55 -9.46
CA VAL A 39 7.92 -2.86 -8.82
C VAL A 39 6.54 -3.49 -8.64
N VAL A 40 6.42 -4.77 -8.95
CA VAL A 40 5.16 -5.52 -8.81
C VAL A 40 5.34 -6.63 -7.77
N LEU A 41 4.64 -6.55 -6.65
CA LEU A 41 4.63 -7.59 -5.63
C LEU A 41 3.36 -8.42 -5.80
N ILE A 42 3.50 -9.74 -5.74
CA ILE A 42 2.39 -10.70 -5.78
C ILE A 42 2.39 -11.47 -4.48
N THR A 43 1.25 -11.41 -3.77
CA THR A 43 1.09 -12.09 -2.48
C THR A 43 0.58 -13.51 -2.63
N GLU A 44 0.61 -14.30 -1.55
CA GLU A 44 0.11 -15.67 -1.51
C GLU A 44 -1.40 -15.78 -1.83
N SER A 45 -2.17 -14.74 -1.52
CA SER A 45 -3.58 -14.63 -1.92
C SER A 45 -3.76 -14.10 -3.35
N LYS A 46 -2.67 -14.00 -4.12
CA LYS A 46 -2.61 -13.51 -5.51
C LYS A 46 -2.93 -12.02 -5.68
N LYS A 47 -2.94 -11.24 -4.60
CA LYS A 47 -3.07 -9.78 -4.70
C LYS A 47 -1.84 -9.21 -5.40
N ARG A 48 -2.08 -8.22 -6.27
CA ARG A 48 -1.05 -7.51 -7.01
C ARG A 48 -0.90 -6.09 -6.48
N LEU A 49 0.29 -5.77 -6.00
CA LEU A 49 0.66 -4.41 -5.60
C LEU A 49 1.68 -3.90 -6.61
N ALA A 50 1.35 -2.88 -7.39
CA ALA A 50 2.33 -2.21 -8.23
C ALA A 50 2.53 -0.77 -7.76
N MET A 51 3.77 -0.39 -7.57
CA MET A 51 4.16 0.93 -7.11
C MET A 51 5.54 1.29 -7.65
N THR A 52 5.91 2.56 -7.59
CA THR A 52 7.27 2.98 -7.97
C THR A 52 8.30 2.41 -6.99
N PRO A 53 9.57 2.22 -7.40
CA PRO A 53 10.63 1.69 -6.53
C PRO A 53 10.76 2.41 -5.18
N LEU A 54 10.58 3.73 -5.17
CA LEU A 54 10.76 4.59 -3.99
C LEU A 54 9.48 4.78 -3.16
N HIS A 55 8.42 4.02 -3.45
CA HIS A 55 7.21 4.04 -2.65
C HIS A 55 7.48 3.39 -1.29
N LEU A 56 7.06 4.03 -0.20
CA LEU A 56 7.26 3.50 1.15
C LEU A 56 6.14 2.51 1.51
N ILE A 57 6.52 1.28 1.83
CA ILE A 57 5.58 0.25 2.30
C ILE A 57 6.11 -0.49 3.53
N PRO A 58 5.21 -0.94 4.44
CA PRO A 58 5.58 -1.82 5.53
C PRO A 58 5.73 -3.27 5.04
N PHE A 59 6.92 -3.82 5.19
CA PHE A 59 7.20 -5.24 4.94
C PHE A 59 8.32 -5.77 5.84
N GLY A 60 8.32 -7.09 6.07
CA GLY A 60 9.34 -7.77 6.87
C GLY A 60 8.96 -9.21 7.19
N GLU A 61 9.51 -9.76 8.28
CA GLU A 61 9.22 -11.13 8.70
C GLU A 61 7.73 -11.28 9.13
N CYS A 62 7.09 -12.34 8.66
CA CYS A 62 5.65 -12.55 8.80
C CYS A 62 5.16 -12.61 10.24
N GLU A 63 5.80 -13.39 11.11
CA GLU A 63 5.40 -13.53 12.50
C GLU A 63 5.68 -12.26 13.31
N ALA A 64 6.78 -11.57 13.03
CA ALA A 64 7.08 -10.26 13.60
C ALA A 64 6.04 -9.20 13.21
N MET A 65 5.62 -9.18 11.95
CA MET A 65 4.54 -8.28 11.49
C MET A 65 3.21 -8.63 12.14
N LYS A 66 2.83 -9.91 12.21
CA LYS A 66 1.60 -10.35 12.89
C LYS A 66 1.60 -9.94 14.36
N ARG A 67 2.70 -10.17 15.09
CA ARG A 67 2.86 -9.72 16.49
C ARG A 67 2.74 -8.21 16.62
N THR A 68 3.30 -7.45 15.69
CA THR A 68 3.21 -5.98 15.69
C THR A 68 1.76 -5.53 15.51
N LEU A 69 1.05 -6.10 14.52
CA LEU A 69 -0.33 -5.74 14.20
C LEU A 69 -1.36 -6.19 15.23
N ALA A 70 -1.03 -7.15 16.09
CA ALA A 70 -1.88 -7.55 17.22
C ALA A 70 -1.97 -6.47 18.31
N GLY A 71 -1.03 -5.50 18.33
CA GLY A 71 -1.08 -4.36 19.25
C GLY A 71 -2.09 -3.31 18.82
N SER A 72 -2.64 -2.56 19.79
CA SER A 72 -3.62 -1.49 19.53
C SER A 72 -3.09 -0.35 18.65
N ASP A 73 -1.77 -0.16 18.59
CA ASP A 73 -1.07 0.81 17.74
C ASP A 73 -0.22 0.12 16.64
N GLY A 74 -0.54 -1.14 16.35
CA GLY A 74 0.25 -2.00 15.48
C GLY A 74 0.34 -1.52 14.04
N VAL A 75 -0.77 -0.98 13.51
CA VAL A 75 -0.83 -0.41 12.16
C VAL A 75 0.10 0.80 12.05
N GLU A 76 0.06 1.72 13.01
CA GLU A 76 0.87 2.92 13.03
C GLU A 76 2.35 2.59 13.21
N LYS A 77 2.68 1.62 14.06
CA LYS A 77 4.04 1.09 14.19
C LYS A 77 4.54 0.49 12.88
N SER A 78 3.70 -0.29 12.19
CA SER A 78 4.03 -0.88 10.90
C SER A 78 4.29 0.20 9.85
N LEU A 79 3.38 1.18 9.73
CA LEU A 79 3.52 2.31 8.79
C LEU A 79 4.79 3.14 9.05
N ARG A 80 5.14 3.41 10.31
CA ARG A 80 6.39 4.10 10.66
C ARG A 80 7.64 3.31 10.28
N GLY A 81 7.56 1.98 10.24
CA GLY A 81 8.64 1.08 9.82
C GLY A 81 8.74 0.86 8.31
N SER A 82 8.02 1.64 7.50
CA SER A 82 8.01 1.49 6.04
C SER A 82 9.38 1.73 5.43
N ARG A 83 9.71 0.95 4.39
CA ARG A 83 10.94 1.04 3.59
C ARG A 83 10.58 1.12 2.11
N PHE A 84 11.54 1.47 1.25
CA PHE A 84 11.30 1.53 -0.19
C PHE A 84 10.90 0.16 -0.75
N ALA A 85 9.93 0.16 -1.65
CA ALA A 85 9.32 -1.03 -2.23
C ALA A 85 10.30 -1.92 -3.01
N ASP A 86 11.36 -1.33 -3.58
CA ASP A 86 12.42 -2.07 -4.26
C ASP A 86 13.24 -3.00 -3.35
N ASN A 87 13.19 -2.79 -2.04
CA ASN A 87 13.86 -3.62 -1.05
C ASN A 87 13.02 -4.82 -0.60
N ALA A 88 11.76 -4.93 -1.05
CA ALA A 88 10.90 -6.07 -0.71
C ALA A 88 11.28 -7.30 -1.55
N ALA A 89 11.38 -8.46 -0.90
CA ALA A 89 11.79 -9.70 -1.53
C ALA A 89 10.74 -10.81 -1.41
N VAL A 90 10.87 -11.83 -2.27
CA VAL A 90 10.11 -13.07 -2.09
C VAL A 90 10.45 -13.67 -0.73
N GLY A 91 9.44 -13.99 0.07
CA GLY A 91 9.61 -14.47 1.43
C GLY A 91 9.21 -13.46 2.50
N ASP A 92 9.35 -12.16 2.23
CA ASP A 92 8.85 -11.11 3.11
C ASP A 92 7.32 -11.13 3.15
N CYS A 93 6.76 -10.57 4.22
CA CYS A 93 5.34 -10.31 4.36
C CYS A 93 5.05 -8.82 4.24
N VAL A 94 3.85 -8.51 3.77
CA VAL A 94 3.34 -7.15 3.54
C VAL A 94 1.96 -7.02 4.18
N MET A 95 1.65 -5.82 4.66
CA MET A 95 0.32 -5.50 5.20
C MET A 95 -0.69 -5.34 4.05
N THR A 96 -1.81 -6.03 4.12
CA THR A 96 -2.92 -5.95 3.15
C THR A 96 -4.27 -5.81 3.85
N VAL A 97 -5.35 -5.75 3.08
CA VAL A 97 -6.73 -5.83 3.58
C VAL A 97 -7.37 -7.11 3.05
N ASP A 98 -7.97 -7.91 3.93
CA ASP A 98 -8.68 -9.14 3.56
C ASP A 98 -10.10 -8.87 3.00
N GLU A 99 -10.80 -9.93 2.59
CA GLU A 99 -12.16 -9.85 2.04
C GLU A 99 -13.20 -9.32 3.05
N LYS A 100 -12.88 -9.35 4.35
CA LYS A 100 -13.73 -8.83 5.43
C LYS A 100 -13.42 -7.38 5.77
N GLY A 101 -12.51 -6.73 5.04
CA GLY A 101 -12.09 -5.36 5.33
C GLY A 101 -11.23 -5.27 6.60
N GLN A 102 -10.48 -6.31 6.93
CA GLN A 102 -9.57 -6.33 8.08
C GLN A 102 -8.11 -6.27 7.62
N VAL A 103 -7.26 -5.68 8.45
CA VAL A 103 -5.82 -5.67 8.19
C VAL A 103 -5.28 -7.10 8.28
N ALA A 104 -4.57 -7.52 7.26
CA ALA A 104 -3.97 -8.84 7.13
C ALA A 104 -2.47 -8.76 6.83
N VAL A 105 -1.75 -9.83 7.11
CA VAL A 105 -0.34 -10.01 6.75
C VAL A 105 -0.28 -11.09 5.69
N GLU A 106 0.31 -10.78 4.55
CA GLU A 106 0.42 -11.74 3.45
C GLU A 106 1.85 -11.87 2.95
N LYS A 107 2.25 -13.10 2.67
CA LYS A 107 3.59 -13.39 2.15
C LYS A 107 3.72 -13.00 0.68
N ILE A 108 4.82 -12.36 0.32
CA ILE A 108 5.24 -12.10 -1.06
C ILE A 108 5.75 -13.42 -1.64
N VAL A 109 5.05 -13.93 -2.65
CA VAL A 109 5.43 -15.18 -3.34
C VAL A 109 6.14 -14.90 -4.66
N LYS A 110 6.01 -13.69 -5.20
CA LYS A 110 6.70 -13.30 -6.44
C LYS A 110 6.91 -11.79 -6.50
N VAL A 111 8.11 -11.40 -6.92
CA VAL A 111 8.43 -10.03 -7.36
C VAL A 111 8.46 -10.05 -8.88
N GLY A 112 7.56 -9.31 -9.51
CA GLY A 112 7.47 -9.16 -10.95
C GLY A 112 8.60 -8.29 -11.50
N LEU A 113 8.94 -8.53 -12.77
CA LEU A 113 9.86 -7.67 -13.49
C LEU A 113 9.34 -6.23 -13.51
N PRO A 114 10.24 -5.23 -13.55
CA PRO A 114 9.81 -3.86 -13.65
C PRO A 114 8.95 -3.64 -14.88
N THR A 115 7.79 -3.02 -14.68
CA THR A 115 6.88 -2.64 -15.78
C THR A 115 6.80 -1.12 -15.86
N TYR A 116 6.55 -0.60 -17.06
CA TYR A 116 6.34 0.83 -17.25
C TYR A 116 4.85 1.11 -17.36
N SER A 117 4.33 1.96 -16.49
CA SER A 117 2.94 2.39 -16.50
C SER A 117 2.82 3.86 -16.10
N GLN A 118 1.59 4.39 -16.13
CA GLN A 118 1.31 5.74 -15.64
C GLN A 118 1.22 5.72 -14.12
N ALA A 119 1.90 6.67 -13.47
CA ALA A 119 1.85 6.82 -12.02
C ALA A 119 0.81 7.85 -11.60
N THR A 120 0.11 7.57 -10.50
CA THR A 120 -0.80 8.52 -9.87
C THR A 120 -0.54 8.50 -8.37
N SER A 121 -0.56 9.66 -7.72
CA SER A 121 -0.42 9.80 -6.26
C SER A 121 -1.37 10.88 -5.74
N TYR A 122 -1.96 10.65 -4.57
CA TYR A 122 -3.01 11.52 -4.00
C TYR A 122 -2.92 11.64 -2.47
N ILE A 123 -3.71 12.57 -1.90
CA ILE A 123 -3.76 12.93 -0.47
C ILE A 123 -5.17 12.75 0.09
N THR A 124 -5.26 12.34 1.36
CA THR A 124 -6.49 12.28 2.18
C THR A 124 -6.40 13.16 3.44
N TYR A 125 -7.53 13.44 4.13
CA TYR A 125 -7.65 14.37 5.27
C TYR A 125 -6.81 14.03 6.52
N LEU A 126 -6.64 12.75 6.85
CA LEU A 126 -5.77 12.37 7.96
C LEU A 126 -4.29 12.54 7.57
N LEU A 127 -3.75 13.72 7.90
CA LEU A 127 -2.32 14.01 8.02
C LEU A 127 -1.68 13.21 9.17
N THR A 128 -1.85 11.88 9.23
CA THR A 128 -1.03 11.04 10.12
C THR A 128 0.34 10.81 9.50
N SER A 129 1.12 11.90 9.46
CA SER A 129 2.57 12.02 9.68
C SER A 129 3.57 11.07 8.99
N LEU A 130 3.15 10.27 8.02
CA LEU A 130 4.01 9.81 6.94
C LEU A 130 3.28 10.14 5.65
N ILE A 131 4.06 10.30 4.58
CA ILE A 131 3.58 10.30 3.20
C ILE A 131 2.75 9.01 3.02
N LEU A 132 1.46 9.07 3.33
CA LEU A 132 0.51 8.01 3.08
C LEU A 132 0.18 8.11 1.60
N GLN A 133 1.17 7.71 0.82
CA GLN A 133 1.00 7.25 -0.55
C GLN A 133 0.21 5.95 -0.41
N VAL A 134 -1.11 6.10 -0.21
CA VAL A 134 -2.05 5.01 0.05
C VAL A 134 -1.80 3.92 -0.99
N LEU A 135 -1.67 2.69 -0.49
CA LEU A 135 -1.64 1.44 -1.22
C LEU A 135 -2.57 1.49 -2.44
N GLN A 136 -2.01 1.76 -3.61
CA GLN A 136 -2.74 1.65 -4.85
C GLN A 136 -2.63 0.21 -5.34
N TYR A 137 -3.54 -0.59 -4.77
CA TYR A 137 -3.86 -1.95 -5.23
C TYR A 137 -4.24 -1.91 -6.71
N LEU A 138 -3.48 -2.62 -7.55
CA LEU A 138 -3.98 -3.07 -8.84
C LEU A 138 -4.77 -4.35 -8.58
N PHE A 139 -6.03 -4.22 -8.18
CA PHE A 139 -7.02 -5.25 -8.47
C PHE A 139 -7.38 -5.15 -9.96
N THR A 140 -6.48 -5.59 -10.83
CA THR A 140 -6.91 -6.08 -12.14
C THR A 140 -7.27 -7.54 -11.95
N ASN A 141 -8.56 -7.87 -12.07
CA ASN A 141 -9.00 -9.24 -12.37
C ASN A 141 -8.25 -9.76 -13.60
#